data_AF-A0A7V3RM55-F1
#
_entry.id   AF-A0A7V3RM55-F1
#
_cell.length_a   1.000
_cell.length_b   1.000
_cell.length_c   1.000
_cell.angle_alpha   90.00
_cell.angle_beta   90.00
_cell.angle_gamma   90.00
#
_symmetry.space_group_name_H-M   'P 1'
#
loop_
_entity.id
_entity.type
_entity.pdbx_description
1 polymer ?
#
loop_
_entity_poly.entity_id
_entity_poly.type
_entity_poly.pdbx_seq_one_letter_code
_entity_poly.pdbx_strand_id
1 'polypeptide(L)'
;TGDASRTALAIAKEIGLVKDAPVIIEAEEFHKMTDSELREKLKEKEILFTRMTPKDKLRIVTLLQESGEIVAVTGDGVNDAPALKKADIGVAMGSGTDVAKESAELILLNDNFATIVNAIEEGRAIYENIRKFISYFLTSNVAELVPYIAYAIFRIPLPLTIMQILAIDLGTDILPGLALGAEKPTKEVMKQPPRSHKERLLNLKLLLRVFLILGPIEAAAGLFGYFYVLKTGEWQWGQALASNNILYMQATTACLTGIVLTQIANGFVSRSFRESVFSLGLFSNKLLLAGILVEIILQIFIVYHPVGNNIFSTYPIPLNVWLVLIPFALLLFAIEEVRKKFFNFRLKLL
;
A
#
# COMPACT_ATOMS: atom_id res chain seq x y z
N THR A 1 30.11 -11.74 -16.91
CA THR A 1 31.45 -11.36 -16.39
C THR A 1 32.44 -11.17 -17.54
N GLY A 2 33.53 -10.44 -17.31
CA GLY A 2 34.70 -10.37 -18.21
C GLY A 2 35.67 -11.55 -18.08
N ASP A 3 35.46 -12.43 -17.10
CA ASP A 3 36.33 -13.59 -16.84
C ASP A 3 36.19 -14.70 -17.88
N ALA A 4 37.14 -15.63 -17.82
CA ALA A 4 37.12 -16.85 -18.62
C ALA A 4 35.96 -17.78 -18.21
N SER A 5 35.40 -18.49 -19.19
CA SER A 5 34.21 -19.33 -19.02
C SER A 5 34.38 -20.43 -17.97
N ARG A 6 35.58 -21.01 -17.86
CA ARG A 6 35.87 -22.04 -16.85
C ARG A 6 35.76 -21.49 -15.43
N THR A 7 36.32 -20.32 -15.17
CA THR A 7 36.26 -19.65 -13.87
C THR A 7 34.84 -19.22 -13.55
N ALA A 8 34.17 -18.57 -14.50
CA ALA A 8 32.79 -18.11 -14.33
C ALA A 8 31.84 -19.28 -14.00
N LEU A 9 31.97 -20.40 -14.71
CA LEU A 9 31.16 -21.60 -14.48
C LEU A 9 31.44 -22.23 -13.11
N ALA A 10 32.71 -22.31 -12.69
CA ALA A 10 33.08 -22.87 -11.40
C ALA A 10 32.45 -22.08 -10.24
N ILE A 11 32.60 -20.75 -10.26
CA ILE A 11 32.02 -19.87 -9.25
C ILE A 11 30.49 -19.90 -9.30
N ALA A 12 29.88 -19.88 -10.50
CA ALA A 12 28.43 -19.94 -10.65
C ALA A 12 27.81 -21.22 -10.05
N LYS A 13 28.52 -22.36 -10.14
CA LYS A 13 28.11 -23.61 -9.48
C LYS A 13 28.27 -23.56 -7.97
N GLU A 14 29.38 -22.99 -7.49
CA GLU A 14 29.66 -22.86 -6.05
C GLU A 14 28.59 -22.02 -5.33
N ILE A 15 28.16 -20.91 -5.93
CA ILE A 15 27.12 -20.04 -5.36
C ILE A 15 25.69 -20.51 -5.69
N GLY A 16 25.53 -21.60 -6.44
CA GLY A 16 24.23 -22.18 -6.80
C GLY A 16 23.42 -21.37 -7.83
N LEU A 17 24.08 -20.50 -8.62
CA LEU A 17 23.46 -19.78 -9.74
C LEU A 17 23.09 -20.73 -10.89
N VAL A 18 23.82 -21.83 -11.01
CA VAL A 18 23.65 -22.87 -12.03
C VAL A 18 23.66 -24.24 -11.36
N LYS A 19 22.73 -25.13 -11.74
CA LYS A 19 22.65 -26.49 -11.20
C LYS A 19 23.03 -27.56 -12.22
N ASP A 20 22.44 -27.51 -13.41
CA ASP A 20 22.52 -28.61 -14.37
C ASP A 20 23.43 -28.25 -15.56
N ALA A 21 22.82 -27.78 -16.65
CA ALA A 21 23.44 -27.51 -17.94
C ALA A 21 23.16 -26.05 -18.34
N PRO A 22 23.99 -25.08 -17.88
CA PRO A 22 23.78 -23.69 -18.24
C PRO A 22 24.09 -23.47 -19.72
N VAL A 23 23.41 -22.49 -20.31
CA VAL A 23 23.80 -21.93 -21.59
C VAL A 23 24.96 -20.96 -21.35
N ILE A 24 26.14 -21.29 -21.87
CA ILE A 24 27.32 -20.42 -21.77
C ILE A 24 27.50 -19.72 -23.12
N ILE A 25 27.49 -18.39 -23.12
CA ILE A 25 27.69 -17.58 -24.32
C ILE A 25 28.95 -16.73 -24.11
N GLU A 26 29.96 -16.99 -24.92
CA GLU A 26 31.19 -16.20 -24.92
C GLU A 26 31.04 -14.96 -25.83
N ALA A 27 31.91 -13.96 -25.65
CA ALA A 27 31.85 -12.70 -26.39
C ALA A 27 31.85 -12.88 -27.91
N GLU A 28 32.62 -13.84 -28.45
CA GLU A 28 32.69 -14.06 -29.90
C GLU A 28 31.36 -14.57 -30.48
N GLU A 29 30.66 -15.44 -29.75
CA GLU A 29 29.33 -15.92 -30.14
C GLU A 29 28.28 -14.81 -29.95
N PHE A 30 28.35 -14.09 -28.83
CA PHE A 30 27.47 -12.98 -28.49
C PHE A 30 27.48 -11.85 -29.53
N HIS A 31 28.66 -11.52 -30.09
CA HIS A 31 28.79 -10.49 -31.13
C HIS A 31 28.23 -10.91 -32.48
N LYS A 32 28.14 -12.22 -32.75
CA LYS A 32 27.53 -12.76 -33.98
C LYS A 32 26.01 -12.84 -33.88
N MET A 33 25.45 -12.89 -32.66
CA MET A 33 24.02 -12.97 -32.43
C MET A 33 23.31 -11.65 -32.76
N THR A 34 22.22 -11.76 -33.50
CA THR A 34 21.23 -10.69 -33.66
C THR A 34 20.47 -10.46 -32.34
N ASP A 35 19.85 -9.28 -32.19
CA ASP A 35 19.05 -8.99 -31.00
C ASP A 35 17.86 -9.95 -30.85
N SER A 36 17.30 -10.48 -31.95
CA SER A 36 16.22 -11.46 -31.90
C SER A 36 16.70 -12.81 -31.34
N GLU A 37 17.85 -13.30 -31.80
CA GLU A 37 18.45 -14.55 -31.31
C GLU A 37 18.84 -14.41 -29.84
N LEU A 38 19.42 -13.27 -29.47
CA LEU A 38 19.82 -13.01 -28.10
C LEU A 38 18.60 -12.93 -27.16
N ARG A 39 17.48 -12.31 -27.59
CA ARG A 39 16.22 -12.32 -26.82
C ARG A 39 15.68 -13.73 -26.58
N GLU A 40 15.75 -14.62 -27.56
CA GLU A 40 15.36 -16.01 -27.36
C GLU A 40 16.28 -16.72 -26.35
N LYS A 41 17.60 -16.51 -26.44
CA LYS A 41 18.55 -17.07 -25.47
C LYS A 41 18.37 -16.52 -24.05
N LEU A 42 17.98 -15.26 -23.90
CA LEU A 42 17.73 -14.65 -22.58
C LEU A 42 16.53 -15.25 -21.84
N LYS A 43 15.66 -16.04 -22.49
CA LYS A 43 14.55 -16.76 -21.83
C LYS A 43 15.01 -18.02 -21.09
N GLU A 44 16.23 -18.47 -21.32
CA GLU A 44 16.80 -19.65 -20.65
C GLU A 44 17.00 -19.37 -19.16
N LYS A 45 16.70 -20.37 -18.31
CA LYS A 45 16.72 -20.20 -16.85
C LYS A 45 18.13 -20.03 -16.27
N GLU A 46 19.11 -20.71 -16.87
CA GLU A 46 20.50 -20.75 -16.39
C GLU A 46 21.41 -20.30 -17.54
N ILE A 47 21.77 -19.01 -17.58
CA ILE A 47 22.60 -18.43 -18.64
C ILE A 47 23.83 -17.71 -18.07
N LEU A 48 24.99 -17.93 -18.70
CA LEU A 48 26.25 -17.33 -18.33
C LEU A 48 26.88 -16.61 -19.52
N PHE A 49 27.02 -15.29 -19.39
CA PHE A 49 27.76 -14.47 -20.35
C PHE A 49 29.19 -14.23 -19.85
N THR A 50 30.18 -14.67 -20.62
CA THR A 50 31.60 -14.69 -20.23
C THR A 50 32.46 -13.90 -21.22
N ARG A 51 33.64 -13.42 -20.79
CA ARG A 51 34.50 -12.52 -21.60
C ARG A 51 33.81 -11.22 -22.08
N MET A 52 32.75 -10.79 -21.39
CA MET A 52 31.93 -9.64 -21.80
C MET A 52 32.63 -8.30 -21.57
N THR A 53 32.55 -7.42 -22.57
CA THR A 53 32.97 -6.01 -22.45
C THR A 53 31.90 -5.17 -21.73
N PRO A 54 32.22 -3.93 -21.28
CA PRO A 54 31.21 -3.03 -20.70
C PRO A 54 30.02 -2.75 -21.64
N LYS A 55 30.28 -2.66 -22.97
CA LYS A 55 29.23 -2.47 -23.98
C LYS A 55 28.31 -3.69 -24.11
N ASP A 56 28.86 -4.90 -23.95
CA ASP A 56 28.08 -6.14 -24.02
C ASP A 56 27.13 -6.25 -22.82
N LYS A 57 27.62 -5.95 -21.62
CA LYS A 57 26.79 -5.90 -20.40
C LYS A 57 25.62 -4.91 -20.57
N LEU A 58 25.89 -3.72 -21.11
CA LEU A 58 24.86 -2.72 -21.40
C LEU A 58 23.82 -3.24 -22.42
N ARG A 59 24.25 -3.93 -23.48
CA ARG A 59 23.35 -4.54 -24.47
C ARG A 59 22.43 -5.57 -23.83
N ILE A 60 22.96 -6.45 -22.97
CA ILE A 60 22.17 -7.47 -22.25
C ILE A 60 21.07 -6.80 -21.41
N VAL A 61 21.43 -5.81 -20.60
CA VAL A 61 20.48 -5.08 -19.74
C VAL A 61 19.40 -4.41 -20.58
N THR A 62 19.78 -3.78 -21.69
CA THR A 62 18.85 -3.09 -22.59
C THR A 62 17.83 -4.07 -23.19
N LEU A 63 18.27 -5.24 -23.65
CA LEU A 63 17.38 -6.23 -24.26
C LEU A 63 16.42 -6.88 -23.25
N LEU A 64 16.88 -7.10 -22.01
CA LEU A 64 16.01 -7.59 -20.92
C LEU A 64 14.91 -6.56 -20.60
N GLN A 65 15.28 -5.28 -20.48
CA GLN A 65 14.32 -4.19 -20.25
C GLN A 65 13.31 -4.05 -21.39
N GLU A 66 13.76 -4.11 -22.65
CA GLU A 66 12.88 -4.08 -23.83
C GLU A 66 11.93 -5.29 -23.88
N SER A 67 12.32 -6.41 -23.26
CA SER A 67 11.47 -7.60 -23.12
C SER A 67 10.43 -7.45 -21.99
N GLY A 68 10.43 -6.31 -21.27
CA GLY A 68 9.48 -5.99 -20.20
C GLY A 68 9.87 -6.53 -18.82
N GLU A 69 11.12 -6.99 -18.67
CA GLU A 69 11.68 -7.41 -17.38
C GLU A 69 12.18 -6.19 -16.59
N ILE A 70 12.14 -6.30 -15.26
CA ILE A 70 12.77 -5.32 -14.36
C ILE A 70 14.14 -5.87 -13.97
N VAL A 71 15.19 -5.12 -14.31
CA VAL A 71 16.57 -5.61 -14.24
C VAL A 71 17.32 -4.90 -13.12
N ALA A 72 17.82 -5.70 -12.17
CA ALA A 72 18.81 -5.26 -11.19
C ALA A 72 20.21 -5.70 -11.65
N VAL A 73 21.20 -4.81 -11.58
CA VAL A 73 22.60 -5.12 -11.90
C VAL A 73 23.44 -4.92 -10.66
N THR A 74 24.28 -5.90 -10.32
CA THR A 74 25.26 -5.81 -9.23
C THR A 74 26.66 -5.74 -9.81
N GLY A 75 27.49 -4.79 -9.35
CA GLY A 75 28.87 -4.66 -9.82
C GLY A 75 29.75 -3.79 -8.90
N ASP A 76 31.04 -3.87 -9.10
CA ASP A 76 32.06 -3.19 -8.28
C ASP A 76 33.08 -2.41 -9.12
N GLY A 77 33.28 -2.81 -10.39
CA GLY A 77 34.26 -2.19 -11.27
C GLY A 77 33.71 -1.10 -12.19
N VAL A 78 34.63 -0.29 -12.72
CA VAL A 78 34.35 0.70 -13.79
C VAL A 78 33.71 0.03 -15.02
N ASN A 79 34.01 -1.24 -15.25
CA ASN A 79 33.45 -2.04 -16.33
C ASN A 79 31.94 -2.29 -16.22
N ASP A 80 31.38 -2.16 -15.01
CA ASP A 80 29.95 -2.35 -14.75
C ASP A 80 29.17 -1.04 -14.77
N ALA A 81 29.85 0.11 -14.72
CA ALA A 81 29.22 1.43 -14.63
C ALA A 81 28.15 1.69 -15.72
N PRO A 82 28.37 1.38 -17.02
CA PRO A 82 27.33 1.56 -18.03
C PRO A 82 26.09 0.69 -17.78
N ALA A 83 26.29 -0.55 -17.34
CA ALA A 83 25.21 -1.50 -17.07
C ALA A 83 24.45 -1.15 -15.78
N LEU A 84 25.17 -0.76 -14.73
CA LEU A 84 24.61 -0.24 -13.48
C LEU A 84 23.71 0.95 -13.76
N LYS A 85 24.19 1.92 -14.55
CA LYS A 85 23.42 3.13 -14.84
C LYS A 85 22.19 2.88 -15.72
N LYS A 86 22.23 1.83 -16.54
CA LYS A 86 21.12 1.46 -17.43
C LYS A 86 20.05 0.63 -16.72
N ALA A 87 20.44 -0.14 -15.71
CA ALA A 87 19.53 -0.99 -14.96
C ALA A 87 18.36 -0.21 -14.33
N ASP A 88 17.26 -0.89 -14.03
CA ASP A 88 16.18 -0.29 -13.25
C ASP A 88 16.64 0.00 -11.81
N ILE A 89 17.59 -0.82 -11.32
CA ILE A 89 18.32 -0.57 -10.10
C ILE A 89 19.76 -1.11 -10.22
N GLY A 90 20.73 -0.20 -10.17
CA GLY A 90 22.14 -0.50 -10.01
C GLY A 90 22.49 -0.70 -8.54
N VAL A 91 23.24 -1.76 -8.24
CA VAL A 91 23.72 -2.10 -6.90
C VAL A 91 25.24 -2.16 -6.92
N ALA A 92 25.89 -1.24 -6.20
CA ALA A 92 27.34 -1.19 -6.07
C ALA A 92 27.84 -1.77 -4.75
N MET A 93 29.01 -2.39 -4.79
CA MET A 93 29.75 -2.81 -3.58
C MET A 93 30.37 -1.59 -2.90
N GLY A 94 30.45 -1.58 -1.57
CA GLY A 94 31.12 -0.55 -0.78
C GLY A 94 32.63 -0.50 -1.07
N SER A 95 33.25 -1.67 -1.26
CA SER A 95 34.62 -1.80 -1.77
C SER A 95 34.77 -1.47 -3.26
N GLY A 96 33.67 -1.19 -3.95
CA GLY A 96 33.64 -0.89 -5.38
C GLY A 96 34.31 0.45 -5.71
N THR A 97 34.69 0.59 -6.98
CA THR A 97 35.26 1.82 -7.54
C THR A 97 34.28 3.00 -7.38
N ASP A 98 34.80 4.22 -7.24
CA ASP A 98 33.95 5.41 -7.11
C ASP A 98 33.02 5.59 -8.32
N VAL A 99 33.49 5.23 -9.51
CA VAL A 99 32.67 5.25 -10.72
C VAL A 99 31.49 4.27 -10.63
N ALA A 100 31.68 3.08 -10.06
CA ALA A 100 30.59 2.12 -9.87
C ALA A 100 29.58 2.62 -8.82
N LYS A 101 30.05 3.17 -7.70
CA LYS A 101 29.20 3.73 -6.64
C LYS A 101 28.36 4.92 -7.12
N GLU A 102 28.94 5.83 -7.90
CA GLU A 102 28.22 6.98 -8.50
C GLU A 102 27.23 6.55 -9.60
N SER A 103 27.42 5.36 -10.18
CA SER A 103 26.53 4.84 -11.24
C SER A 103 25.36 4.03 -10.71
N ALA A 104 25.34 3.69 -9.42
CA ALA A 104 24.36 2.81 -8.79
C ALA A 104 23.38 3.59 -7.89
N GLU A 105 22.13 3.13 -7.81
CA GLU A 105 21.12 3.69 -6.90
C GLU A 105 21.21 3.13 -5.47
N LEU A 106 21.83 1.95 -5.29
CA LEU A 106 21.99 1.30 -4.00
C LEU A 106 23.45 0.89 -3.76
N ILE A 107 24.01 1.24 -2.60
CA ILE A 107 25.40 0.91 -2.22
C ILE A 107 25.41 -0.02 -1.01
N LEU A 108 26.08 -1.16 -1.14
CA LEU A 108 26.28 -2.15 -0.07
C LEU A 108 27.51 -1.81 0.75
N LEU A 109 27.36 -0.95 1.75
CA LEU A 109 28.48 -0.47 2.59
C LEU A 109 29.29 -1.57 3.30
N ASN A 110 28.71 -2.75 3.49
CA ASN A 110 29.33 -3.90 4.16
C ASN A 110 29.73 -5.03 3.20
N ASP A 111 29.61 -4.81 1.89
CA ASP A 111 29.88 -5.79 0.84
C ASP A 111 29.12 -7.12 0.98
N ASN A 112 28.00 -7.11 1.71
CA ASN A 112 27.23 -8.32 1.98
C ASN A 112 26.03 -8.44 1.03
N PHE A 113 26.10 -9.41 0.11
CA PHE A 113 25.03 -9.76 -0.84
C PHE A 113 23.69 -10.13 -0.17
N ALA A 114 23.70 -10.63 1.07
CA ALA A 114 22.46 -10.93 1.80
C ALA A 114 21.58 -9.68 2.00
N THR A 115 22.18 -8.49 2.00
CA THR A 115 21.47 -7.21 2.04
C THR A 115 20.53 -7.02 0.86
N ILE A 116 20.86 -7.58 -0.32
CA ILE A 116 19.99 -7.52 -1.50
C ILE A 116 18.70 -8.31 -1.25
N VAL A 117 18.79 -9.47 -0.60
CA VAL A 117 17.62 -10.29 -0.26
C VAL A 117 16.70 -9.52 0.68
N ASN A 118 17.26 -8.88 1.71
CA ASN A 118 16.49 -8.03 2.63
C ASN A 118 15.88 -6.82 1.91
N ALA A 119 16.61 -6.19 1.00
CA ALA A 119 16.10 -5.06 0.21
C ALA A 119 14.94 -5.47 -0.71
N ILE A 120 14.99 -6.68 -1.30
CA ILE A 120 13.87 -7.23 -2.08
C ILE A 120 12.67 -7.50 -1.18
N GLU A 121 12.87 -8.07 0.02
CA GLU A 121 11.79 -8.29 0.99
C GLU A 121 11.11 -6.98 1.39
N GLU A 122 11.89 -5.98 1.78
CA GLU A 122 11.39 -4.65 2.15
C GLU A 122 10.71 -3.94 0.97
N GLY A 123 11.28 -4.00 -0.23
CA GLY A 123 10.68 -3.41 -1.43
C GLY A 123 9.31 -4.01 -1.77
N ARG A 124 9.15 -5.33 -1.61
CA ARG A 124 7.85 -6.01 -1.77
C ARG A 124 6.88 -5.62 -0.66
N ALA A 125 7.34 -5.56 0.59
CA ALA A 125 6.52 -5.17 1.74
C ALA A 125 6.00 -3.72 1.61
N ILE A 126 6.87 -2.78 1.23
CA ILE A 126 6.49 -1.37 1.00
C ILE A 126 5.41 -1.28 -0.08
N TYR A 127 5.53 -2.04 -1.18
CA TYR A 127 4.50 -2.05 -2.22
C TYR A 127 3.14 -2.54 -1.68
N GLU A 128 3.12 -3.61 -0.89
CA GLU A 128 1.89 -4.07 -0.23
C GLU A 128 1.33 -3.00 0.72
N ASN A 129 2.20 -2.36 1.49
CA ASN A 129 1.82 -1.33 2.46
C ASN A 129 1.25 -0.06 1.80
N ILE A 130 1.82 0.38 0.67
CA ILE A 130 1.26 1.48 -0.13
C ILE A 130 -0.16 1.14 -0.56
N ARG A 131 -0.44 -0.11 -0.94
CA ARG A 131 -1.80 -0.53 -1.31
C ARG A 131 -2.75 -0.51 -0.10
N LYS A 132 -2.29 -0.93 1.08
CA LYS A 132 -3.07 -0.87 2.34
C LYS A 132 -3.41 0.58 2.69
N PHE A 133 -2.40 1.46 2.64
CA PHE A 133 -2.51 2.90 2.82
C PHE A 133 -3.54 3.52 1.87
N ILE A 134 -3.41 3.26 0.57
CA ILE A 134 -4.35 3.79 -0.43
C ILE A 134 -5.77 3.26 -0.22
N SER A 135 -5.92 1.97 0.13
CA SER A 135 -7.23 1.39 0.43
C SER A 135 -7.89 2.08 1.63
N TYR A 136 -7.12 2.46 2.65
CA TYR A 136 -7.62 3.16 3.82
C TYR A 136 -8.16 4.55 3.46
N PHE A 137 -7.33 5.41 2.84
CA PHE A 137 -7.74 6.78 2.47
C PHE A 137 -8.85 6.85 1.41
N LEU A 138 -8.84 5.95 0.42
CA LEU A 138 -9.92 5.94 -0.56
C LEU A 138 -11.27 5.56 0.07
N THR A 139 -11.27 4.87 1.22
CA THR A 139 -12.50 4.49 1.91
C THR A 139 -13.15 5.71 2.58
N SER A 140 -12.40 6.52 3.34
CA SER A 140 -12.92 7.77 3.92
C SER A 140 -13.41 8.73 2.83
N ASN A 141 -12.68 8.86 1.72
CA ASN A 141 -13.12 9.71 0.60
C ASN A 141 -14.53 9.35 0.10
N VAL A 142 -14.89 8.05 0.09
CA VAL A 142 -16.25 7.63 -0.27
C VAL A 142 -17.23 7.99 0.84
N ALA A 143 -16.85 7.75 2.11
CA ALA A 143 -17.66 8.08 3.28
C ALA A 143 -18.00 9.58 3.39
N GLU A 144 -17.14 10.45 2.89
CA GLU A 144 -17.30 11.90 2.86
C GLU A 144 -18.09 12.38 1.63
N LEU A 145 -17.87 11.76 0.47
CA LEU A 145 -18.55 12.12 -0.77
C LEU A 145 -20.04 11.75 -0.75
N VAL A 146 -20.40 10.59 -0.21
CA VAL A 146 -21.80 10.13 -0.19
C VAL A 146 -22.74 11.09 0.55
N PRO A 147 -22.40 11.66 1.72
CA PRO A 147 -23.14 12.75 2.35
C PRO A 147 -23.44 13.95 1.44
N TYR A 148 -22.47 14.38 0.63
CA TYR A 148 -22.66 15.49 -0.32
C TYR A 148 -23.59 15.11 -1.47
N ILE A 149 -23.48 13.88 -1.96
CA ILE A 149 -24.42 13.36 -2.96
C ILE A 149 -25.84 13.29 -2.36
N ALA A 150 -25.97 12.82 -1.12
CA ALA A 150 -27.24 12.76 -0.41
C ALA A 150 -27.85 14.16 -0.21
N TYR A 151 -27.04 15.15 0.15
CA TYR A 151 -27.43 16.57 0.19
C TYR A 151 -28.04 17.03 -1.14
N ALA A 152 -27.34 16.80 -2.26
CA ALA A 152 -27.77 17.25 -3.58
C ALA A 152 -29.06 16.56 -4.07
N ILE A 153 -29.19 15.25 -3.86
CA ILE A 153 -30.31 14.45 -4.36
C ILE A 153 -31.55 14.61 -3.48
N PHE A 154 -31.39 14.49 -2.16
CA PHE A 154 -32.51 14.47 -1.21
C PHE A 154 -32.88 15.85 -0.69
N ARG A 155 -32.11 16.90 -0.99
CA ARG A 155 -32.32 18.27 -0.50
C ARG A 155 -32.42 18.36 1.03
N ILE A 156 -31.65 17.50 1.72
CA ILE A 156 -31.45 17.56 3.17
C ILE A 156 -30.45 18.67 3.51
N PRO A 157 -30.33 19.11 4.77
CA PRO A 157 -29.23 19.97 5.18
C PRO A 157 -27.89 19.22 5.03
N LEU A 158 -26.80 19.96 4.83
CA LEU A 158 -25.49 19.36 4.53
C LEU A 158 -25.00 18.45 5.68
N PRO A 159 -24.83 17.13 5.48
CA PRO A 159 -24.54 16.24 6.61
C PRO A 159 -23.11 16.31 7.14
N LEU A 160 -22.18 16.84 6.36
CA LEU A 160 -20.77 16.95 6.72
C LEU A 160 -20.21 18.27 6.20
N THR A 161 -19.55 19.04 7.06
CA THR A 161 -18.98 20.34 6.67
C THR A 161 -17.54 20.20 6.16
N ILE A 162 -17.05 21.20 5.44
CA ILE A 162 -15.67 21.23 4.93
C ILE A 162 -14.65 21.15 6.09
N MET A 163 -14.91 21.85 7.20
CA MET A 163 -14.02 21.79 8.37
C MET A 163 -13.97 20.40 8.98
N GLN A 164 -15.09 19.66 8.97
CA GLN A 164 -15.15 18.29 9.48
C GLN A 164 -14.43 17.32 8.53
N ILE A 165 -14.53 17.50 7.21
CA ILE A 165 -13.71 16.75 6.24
C ILE A 165 -12.22 16.97 6.51
N LEU A 166 -11.79 18.23 6.65
CA LEU A 166 -10.38 18.53 6.95
C LEU A 166 -9.94 17.94 8.30
N ALA A 167 -10.84 17.81 9.27
CA ALA A 167 -10.55 17.15 10.54
C ALA A 167 -10.29 15.65 10.36
N ILE A 168 -11.00 15.00 9.42
CA ILE A 168 -10.77 13.60 9.08
C ILE A 168 -9.42 13.46 8.35
N ASP A 169 -9.30 14.10 7.19
CA ASP A 169 -8.16 13.97 6.27
C ASP A 169 -6.81 14.39 6.90
N LEU A 170 -6.81 15.54 7.59
CA LEU A 170 -5.59 16.15 8.11
C LEU A 170 -5.40 15.93 9.61
N GLY A 171 -6.40 15.35 10.29
CA GLY A 171 -6.38 15.15 11.72
C GLY A 171 -6.34 13.67 12.06
N THR A 172 -7.50 13.02 11.97
CA THR A 172 -7.66 11.64 12.47
C THR A 172 -6.95 10.61 11.60
N ASP A 173 -6.98 10.75 10.27
CA ASP A 173 -6.53 9.70 9.35
C ASP A 173 -5.01 9.64 9.12
N ILE A 174 -4.27 10.73 9.41
CA ILE A 174 -2.83 10.81 9.12
C ILE A 174 -2.05 9.70 9.84
N LEU A 175 -2.22 9.57 11.16
CA LEU A 175 -1.39 8.65 11.95
C LEU A 175 -1.76 7.17 11.71
N PRO A 176 -3.04 6.76 11.72
CA PRO A 176 -3.42 5.40 11.33
C PRO A 176 -2.97 5.06 9.90
N GLY A 177 -3.12 6.00 8.97
CA GLY A 177 -2.66 5.85 7.59
C GLY A 177 -1.15 5.57 7.52
N LEU A 178 -0.33 6.45 8.08
CA LEU A 178 1.13 6.28 8.11
C LEU A 178 1.55 4.96 8.78
N ALA A 179 0.84 4.54 9.83
CA ALA A 179 1.09 3.28 10.50
C ALA A 179 0.84 2.04 9.61
N LEU A 180 -0.09 2.11 8.66
CA LEU A 180 -0.29 1.07 7.65
C LEU A 180 0.87 1.02 6.64
N GLY A 181 1.50 2.17 6.37
CA GLY A 181 2.72 2.28 5.58
C GLY A 181 3.90 1.53 6.20
N ALA A 182 3.93 1.43 7.53
CA ALA A 182 4.99 0.80 8.33
C ALA A 182 4.64 -0.62 8.82
N GLU A 183 3.63 -1.26 8.25
CA GLU A 183 3.27 -2.64 8.60
C GLU A 183 4.41 -3.61 8.21
N LYS A 184 4.65 -4.64 9.01
CA LYS A 184 5.75 -5.58 8.75
C LYS A 184 5.50 -6.43 7.50
N PRO A 185 6.57 -6.92 6.83
CA PRO A 185 6.45 -7.87 5.73
C PRO A 185 5.63 -9.11 6.11
N THR A 186 4.79 -9.57 5.20
CA THR A 186 4.03 -10.82 5.38
C THR A 186 4.96 -12.02 5.21
N LYS A 187 4.71 -13.12 5.94
CA LYS A 187 5.58 -14.32 5.92
C LYS A 187 5.71 -14.97 4.53
N GLU A 188 4.78 -14.69 3.64
CA GLU A 188 4.74 -15.27 2.30
C GLU A 188 5.28 -14.32 1.22
N VAL A 189 5.74 -13.11 1.58
CA VAL A 189 6.15 -12.09 0.61
C VAL A 189 7.30 -12.56 -0.30
N MET A 190 8.24 -13.33 0.25
CA MET A 190 9.37 -13.89 -0.49
C MET A 190 9.06 -15.20 -1.22
N LYS A 191 7.94 -15.85 -0.90
CA LYS A 191 7.49 -17.09 -1.59
C LYS A 191 6.72 -16.80 -2.87
N GLN A 192 6.22 -15.58 -3.02
CA GLN A 192 5.49 -15.15 -4.20
C GLN A 192 6.46 -14.82 -5.35
N PRO A 193 6.09 -15.10 -6.61
CA PRO A 193 6.87 -14.66 -7.76
C PRO A 193 6.89 -13.12 -7.83
N PRO A 194 7.88 -12.52 -8.53
CA PRO A 194 7.88 -11.09 -8.81
C PRO A 194 6.55 -10.66 -9.45
N ARG A 195 6.05 -9.49 -9.04
CA ARG A 195 4.83 -8.92 -9.61
C ARG A 195 5.02 -8.60 -11.08
N SER A 196 3.93 -8.64 -11.85
CA SER A 196 3.95 -8.14 -13.22
C SER A 196 4.13 -6.61 -13.23
N HIS A 197 4.90 -6.08 -14.19
CA HIS A 197 5.01 -4.64 -14.41
C HIS A 197 3.67 -3.99 -14.78
N LYS A 198 2.69 -4.77 -15.30
CA LYS A 198 1.34 -4.30 -15.62
C LYS A 198 0.42 -4.19 -14.41
N GLU A 199 0.79 -4.79 -13.29
CA GLU A 199 0.00 -4.70 -12.06
C GLU A 199 0.10 -3.29 -11.47
N ARG A 200 -1.02 -2.57 -11.51
CA ARG A 200 -1.17 -1.25 -10.91
C ARG A 200 -1.40 -1.36 -9.41
N LEU A 201 -0.90 -0.38 -8.66
CA LEU A 201 -1.20 -0.22 -7.23
C LEU A 201 -2.72 -0.18 -6.97
N LEU A 202 -3.41 0.62 -7.81
CA LEU A 202 -4.86 0.70 -7.88
C LEU A 202 -5.39 -0.28 -8.93
N ASN A 203 -5.73 -1.47 -8.48
CA ASN A 203 -6.41 -2.45 -9.33
C ASN A 203 -7.92 -2.44 -9.10
N LEU A 204 -8.66 -2.94 -10.09
CA LEU A 204 -10.13 -2.96 -10.05
C LEU A 204 -10.66 -3.72 -8.82
N LYS A 205 -9.98 -4.77 -8.37
CA LYS A 205 -10.38 -5.53 -7.17
C LYS A 205 -10.34 -4.66 -5.90
N LEU A 206 -9.29 -3.84 -5.75
CA LEU A 206 -9.16 -2.89 -4.64
C LEU A 206 -10.24 -1.81 -4.76
N LEU A 207 -10.43 -1.23 -5.95
CA LEU A 207 -11.46 -0.20 -6.16
C LEU A 207 -12.87 -0.73 -5.88
N LEU A 208 -13.23 -1.91 -6.38
CA LEU A 208 -14.54 -2.52 -6.11
C LEU A 208 -14.75 -2.77 -4.61
N ARG A 209 -13.72 -3.25 -3.89
CA ARG A 209 -13.78 -3.44 -2.44
C ARG A 209 -14.05 -2.12 -1.72
N VAL A 210 -13.32 -1.06 -2.08
CA VAL A 210 -13.46 0.26 -1.44
C VAL A 210 -14.81 0.89 -1.76
N PHE A 211 -15.13 1.04 -3.05
CA PHE A 211 -16.31 1.80 -3.50
C PHE A 211 -17.64 1.07 -3.31
N LEU A 212 -17.66 -0.27 -3.25
CA LEU A 212 -18.92 -1.03 -3.13
C LEU A 212 -19.15 -1.63 -1.74
N ILE A 213 -18.12 -1.77 -0.92
CA ILE A 213 -18.24 -2.43 0.39
C ILE A 213 -17.83 -1.48 1.50
N LEU A 214 -16.54 -1.13 1.59
CA LEU A 214 -16.03 -0.40 2.75
C LEU A 214 -16.62 1.02 2.85
N GLY A 215 -16.45 1.81 1.80
CA GLY A 215 -16.89 3.21 1.76
C GLY A 215 -18.39 3.38 1.97
N PRO A 216 -19.26 2.58 1.33
CA PRO A 216 -20.70 2.62 1.59
C PRO A 216 -21.09 2.27 3.03
N ILE A 217 -20.37 1.37 3.72
CA ILE A 217 -20.65 1.05 5.12
C ILE A 217 -20.31 2.25 6.02
N GLU A 218 -19.16 2.90 5.78
CA GLU A 218 -18.77 4.11 6.53
C GLU A 218 -19.73 5.28 6.26
N ALA A 219 -20.07 5.51 4.99
CA ALA A 219 -21.08 6.49 4.59
C ALA A 219 -22.43 6.22 5.27
N ALA A 220 -22.85 4.96 5.33
CA ALA A 220 -24.08 4.56 6.00
C ALA A 220 -24.02 4.83 7.50
N ALA A 221 -22.88 4.61 8.16
CA ALA A 221 -22.69 4.95 9.56
C ALA A 221 -22.83 6.46 9.81
N GLY A 222 -22.15 7.28 9.00
CA GLY A 222 -22.25 8.75 9.08
C GLY A 222 -23.67 9.26 8.86
N LEU A 223 -24.31 8.84 7.75
CA LEU A 223 -25.69 9.24 7.45
C LEU A 223 -26.69 8.70 8.47
N PHE A 224 -26.50 7.49 8.99
CA PHE A 224 -27.35 6.95 10.04
C PHE A 224 -27.25 7.79 11.31
N GLY A 225 -26.03 8.15 11.76
CA GLY A 225 -25.82 9.04 12.90
C GLY A 225 -26.48 10.41 12.70
N TYR A 226 -26.30 10.99 11.50
CA TYR A 226 -26.92 12.25 11.11
C TYR A 226 -28.45 12.21 11.21
N PHE A 227 -29.09 11.24 10.55
CA PHE A 227 -30.55 11.11 10.56
C PHE A 227 -31.10 10.69 11.92
N TYR A 228 -30.34 9.90 12.69
CA TYR A 228 -30.72 9.51 14.04
C TYR A 228 -30.87 10.76 14.92
N VAL A 229 -29.88 11.66 14.92
CA VAL A 229 -29.94 12.91 15.69
C VAL A 229 -31.08 13.80 15.20
N LEU A 230 -31.21 14.02 13.89
CA LEU A 230 -32.31 14.82 13.33
C LEU A 230 -33.69 14.30 13.72
N LYS A 231 -33.88 12.97 13.66
CA LYS A 231 -35.14 12.33 14.04
C LYS A 231 -35.41 12.48 15.53
N THR A 232 -34.39 12.34 16.39
CA THR A 232 -34.55 12.56 17.84
C THR A 232 -34.83 14.03 18.19
N GLY A 233 -34.38 14.97 17.37
CA GLY A 233 -34.68 16.39 17.48
C GLY A 233 -35.95 16.84 16.74
N GLU A 234 -36.81 15.90 16.35
CA GLU A 234 -38.11 16.15 15.69
C GLU A 234 -38.02 16.95 14.38
N TRP A 235 -36.88 16.88 13.69
CA TRP A 235 -36.72 17.54 12.39
C TRP A 235 -37.65 16.95 11.33
N GLN A 236 -38.25 17.82 10.52
CA GLN A 236 -39.12 17.44 9.42
C GLN A 236 -38.48 17.68 8.06
N TRP A 237 -38.76 16.79 7.12
CA TRP A 237 -38.27 16.89 5.75
C TRP A 237 -38.66 18.23 5.10
N GLY A 238 -37.68 18.92 4.53
CA GLY A 238 -37.85 20.25 3.92
C GLY A 238 -37.68 21.42 4.88
N GLN A 239 -37.55 21.19 6.19
CA GLN A 239 -37.20 22.24 7.14
C GLN A 239 -35.74 22.67 6.96
N ALA A 240 -35.54 23.95 6.64
CA ALA A 240 -34.21 24.55 6.60
C ALA A 240 -33.63 24.67 8.02
N LEU A 241 -32.42 24.18 8.22
CA LEU A 241 -31.66 24.37 9.45
C LEU A 241 -30.54 25.38 9.18
N ALA A 242 -30.46 26.42 10.02
CA ALA A 242 -29.36 27.36 9.99
C ALA A 242 -28.04 26.67 10.42
N SER A 243 -26.91 27.15 9.92
CA SER A 243 -25.59 26.57 10.22
C SER A 243 -25.20 26.64 11.70
N ASN A 244 -25.76 27.61 12.45
CA ASN A 244 -25.56 27.79 13.88
C ASN A 244 -26.63 27.07 14.74
N ASN A 245 -27.54 26.33 14.12
CA ASN A 245 -28.56 25.59 14.85
C ASN A 245 -27.91 24.41 15.60
N ILE A 246 -28.15 24.30 16.89
CA ILE A 246 -27.56 23.27 17.76
C ILE A 246 -27.88 21.86 17.26
N LEU A 247 -29.12 21.59 16.86
CA LEU A 247 -29.53 20.29 16.33
C LEU A 247 -28.76 19.93 15.06
N TYR A 248 -28.55 20.90 14.17
CA TYR A 248 -27.77 20.69 12.95
C TYR A 248 -26.30 20.43 13.26
N MET A 249 -25.68 21.20 14.16
CA MET A 249 -24.30 20.99 14.59
C MET A 249 -24.14 19.61 15.26
N GLN A 250 -25.09 19.18 16.09
CA GLN A 250 -25.09 17.83 16.67
C GLN A 250 -25.23 16.74 15.60
N ALA A 251 -26.10 16.93 14.60
CA ALA A 251 -26.31 15.96 13.53
C ALA A 251 -25.04 15.81 12.65
N THR A 252 -24.40 16.91 12.26
CA THR A 252 -23.14 16.85 11.50
C THR A 252 -21.99 16.28 12.34
N THR A 253 -21.97 16.55 13.66
CA THR A 253 -21.02 15.91 14.59
C THR A 253 -21.24 14.40 14.70
N ALA A 254 -22.49 13.94 14.67
CA ALA A 254 -22.81 12.52 14.64
C ALA A 254 -22.37 11.85 13.33
N CYS A 255 -22.51 12.56 12.20
CA CYS A 255 -22.00 12.13 10.90
C CYS A 255 -20.48 11.93 10.95
N LEU A 256 -19.74 12.96 11.36
CA LEU A 256 -18.29 12.92 11.57
C LEU A 256 -17.89 11.74 12.47
N THR A 257 -18.55 11.60 13.62
CA THR A 257 -18.25 10.52 14.58
C THR A 257 -18.49 9.14 13.99
N GLY A 258 -19.54 8.97 13.17
CA GLY A 258 -19.81 7.71 12.48
C GLY A 258 -18.70 7.31 11.51
N ILE A 259 -18.20 8.27 10.73
CA ILE A 259 -17.09 8.05 9.79
C ILE A 259 -15.81 7.70 10.57
N VAL A 260 -15.42 8.51 11.55
CA VAL A 260 -14.20 8.27 12.36
C VAL A 260 -14.24 6.93 13.09
N LEU A 261 -15.37 6.57 13.73
CA LEU A 261 -15.49 5.28 14.41
C LEU A 261 -15.37 4.08 13.46
N THR A 262 -15.92 4.19 12.25
CA THR A 262 -15.82 3.12 11.26
C THR A 262 -14.44 3.06 10.62
N GLN A 263 -13.75 4.20 10.51
CA GLN A 263 -12.35 4.27 10.07
C GLN A 263 -11.40 3.52 11.00
N ILE A 264 -11.61 3.54 12.31
CA ILE A 264 -10.84 2.69 13.24
C ILE A 264 -10.94 1.21 12.83
N ALA A 265 -12.14 0.72 12.52
CA ALA A 265 -12.34 -0.65 12.06
C ALA A 265 -11.71 -0.88 10.67
N ASN A 266 -11.83 0.09 9.76
CA ASN A 266 -11.20 0.06 8.44
C ASN A 266 -9.67 -0.05 8.54
N GLY A 267 -9.06 0.69 9.46
CA GLY A 267 -7.63 0.63 9.75
C GLY A 267 -7.18 -0.79 10.08
N PHE A 268 -7.92 -1.49 10.95
CA PHE A 268 -7.61 -2.89 11.25
C PHE A 268 -7.79 -3.83 10.06
N VAL A 269 -8.93 -3.75 9.34
CA VAL A 269 -9.18 -4.69 8.23
C VAL A 269 -8.28 -4.43 7.03
N SER A 270 -7.77 -3.21 6.86
CA SER A 270 -6.86 -2.81 5.80
C SER A 270 -5.41 -3.23 6.03
N ARG A 271 -5.05 -3.71 7.23
CA ARG A 271 -3.71 -4.28 7.54
C ARG A 271 -3.31 -5.46 6.65
N SER A 272 -4.29 -6.20 6.12
CA SER A 272 -4.04 -7.26 5.15
C SER A 272 -5.25 -7.51 4.26
N PHE A 273 -4.98 -7.75 2.98
CA PHE A 273 -6.01 -8.12 2.01
C PHE A 273 -6.41 -9.59 2.07
N ARG A 274 -5.55 -10.46 2.62
CA ARG A 274 -5.70 -11.93 2.63
C ARG A 274 -5.79 -12.51 4.04
N GLU A 275 -4.94 -12.06 4.95
CA GLU A 275 -4.84 -12.62 6.29
C GLU A 275 -5.87 -11.99 7.24
N SER A 276 -6.42 -12.84 8.11
CA SER A 276 -7.32 -12.41 9.18
C SER A 276 -6.58 -11.50 10.16
N VAL A 277 -7.25 -10.45 10.65
CA VAL A 277 -6.70 -9.57 11.69
C VAL A 277 -6.32 -10.35 12.95
N PHE A 278 -7.05 -11.41 13.29
CA PHE A 278 -6.75 -12.26 14.44
C PHE A 278 -5.46 -13.08 14.25
N SER A 279 -5.18 -13.52 13.01
CA SER A 279 -3.95 -14.24 12.69
C SER A 279 -2.72 -13.34 12.70
N LEU A 280 -2.89 -12.07 12.29
CA LEU A 280 -1.84 -11.03 12.37
C LEU A 280 -1.61 -10.54 13.80
N GLY A 281 -2.62 -10.66 14.66
CA GLY A 281 -2.63 -10.14 16.02
C GLY A 281 -3.05 -8.67 16.06
N LEU A 282 -4.02 -8.34 16.90
CA LEU A 282 -4.54 -6.96 17.06
C LEU A 282 -3.47 -5.97 17.55
N PHE A 283 -2.49 -6.45 18.32
CA PHE A 283 -1.47 -5.62 18.97
C PHE A 283 -0.09 -5.64 18.30
N SER A 284 0.04 -6.25 17.12
CA SER A 284 1.33 -6.42 16.48
C SER A 284 1.85 -5.14 15.80
N ASN A 285 0.97 -4.25 15.32
CA ASN A 285 1.33 -2.93 14.83
C ASN A 285 1.09 -1.86 15.90
N LYS A 286 2.14 -1.54 16.67
CA LYS A 286 2.08 -0.53 17.75
C LYS A 286 1.85 0.89 17.23
N LEU A 287 2.32 1.20 16.02
CA LEU A 287 2.11 2.52 15.41
C LEU A 287 0.63 2.72 15.09
N LEU A 288 -0.06 1.68 14.61
CA LEU A 288 -1.49 1.77 14.32
C LEU A 288 -2.31 1.99 15.59
N LEU A 289 -1.97 1.28 16.67
CA LEU A 289 -2.62 1.49 17.97
C LEU A 289 -2.38 2.90 18.52
N ALA A 290 -1.17 3.42 18.38
CA ALA A 290 -0.88 4.80 18.77
C ALA A 290 -1.65 5.80 17.91
N GLY A 291 -1.76 5.55 16.60
CA GLY A 291 -2.57 6.34 15.68
C GLY A 291 -4.05 6.36 16.08
N ILE A 292 -4.63 5.19 16.34
CA ILE A 292 -6.03 5.05 16.81
C ILE A 292 -6.23 5.76 18.16
N LEU A 293 -5.27 5.67 19.07
CA LEU A 293 -5.37 6.38 20.35
C LEU A 293 -5.41 7.90 20.15
N VAL A 294 -4.54 8.44 19.28
CA VAL A 294 -4.53 9.86 18.96
C VAL A 294 -5.82 10.27 18.25
N GLU A 295 -6.30 9.47 17.30
CA GLU A 295 -7.57 9.65 16.63
C GLU A 295 -8.74 9.73 17.62
N ILE A 296 -8.82 8.83 18.59
CA ILE A 296 -9.87 8.84 19.64
C ILE A 296 -9.76 10.11 20.50
N ILE A 297 -8.55 10.48 20.91
CA ILE A 297 -8.32 11.70 21.71
C ILE A 297 -8.73 12.95 20.92
N LEU A 298 -8.34 13.03 19.65
CA LEU A 298 -8.67 14.14 18.77
C LEU A 298 -10.17 14.21 18.53
N GLN A 299 -10.83 13.07 18.31
CA GLN A 299 -12.28 13.01 18.16
C GLN A 299 -13.00 13.49 19.42
N ILE A 300 -12.58 13.05 20.61
CA ILE A 300 -13.15 13.51 21.88
C ILE A 300 -12.94 15.02 22.04
N PHE A 301 -11.76 15.54 21.68
CA PHE A 301 -11.47 16.97 21.69
C PHE A 301 -12.39 17.75 20.74
N ILE A 302 -12.55 17.28 19.49
CA ILE A 302 -13.43 17.90 18.49
C ILE A 302 -14.88 17.91 18.96
N VAL A 303 -15.35 16.84 19.59
CA VAL A 303 -16.77 16.70 19.99
C VAL A 303 -17.09 17.48 21.27
N TYR A 304 -16.22 17.44 22.28
CA TYR A 304 -16.56 17.90 23.63
C TYR A 304 -15.80 19.14 24.12
N HIS A 305 -14.69 19.51 23.49
CA HIS A 305 -13.91 20.67 23.92
C HIS A 305 -14.41 21.96 23.24
N PRO A 306 -14.64 23.07 23.96
CA PRO A 306 -15.17 24.32 23.38
C PRO A 306 -14.34 24.88 22.21
N VAL A 307 -13.01 24.75 22.28
CA VAL A 307 -12.11 25.17 21.20
C VAL A 307 -12.29 24.27 19.97
N GLY A 308 -12.44 22.96 20.16
CA GLY A 308 -12.71 22.02 19.08
C GLY A 308 -14.06 22.32 18.41
N ASN A 309 -15.10 22.54 19.21
CA ASN A 309 -16.43 22.93 18.74
C ASN A 309 -16.42 24.19 17.88
N ASN A 310 -15.68 25.22 18.31
CA ASN A 310 -15.60 26.48 17.57
C ASN A 310 -14.82 26.34 16.24
N ILE A 311 -13.72 25.59 16.23
CA ILE A 311 -12.89 25.42 15.02
C ILE A 311 -13.62 24.55 13.97
N PHE A 312 -14.24 23.46 14.41
CA PHE A 312 -14.81 22.45 13.52
C PHE A 312 -16.33 22.54 13.34
N SER A 313 -16.95 23.58 13.92
CA SER A 313 -18.40 23.79 13.90
C SER A 313 -19.19 22.56 14.40
N THR A 314 -18.68 21.93 15.46
CA THR A 314 -19.28 20.73 16.09
C THR A 314 -19.98 21.10 17.40
N TYR A 315 -20.82 20.19 17.89
CA TYR A 315 -21.49 20.34 19.19
C TYR A 315 -21.54 18.99 19.92
N PRO A 316 -21.45 18.96 21.26
CA PRO A 316 -21.48 17.73 22.03
C PRO A 316 -22.68 16.84 21.69
N ILE A 317 -22.39 15.56 21.40
CA ILE A 317 -23.40 14.53 21.16
C ILE A 317 -23.55 13.63 22.39
N PRO A 318 -24.78 13.16 22.69
CA PRO A 318 -25.02 12.28 23.82
C PRO A 318 -24.50 10.86 23.56
N LEU A 319 -24.23 10.12 24.64
CA LEU A 319 -23.58 8.80 24.58
C LEU A 319 -24.39 7.75 23.78
N ASN A 320 -25.71 7.87 23.75
CA ASN A 320 -26.57 7.01 22.93
C ASN A 320 -26.21 7.08 21.44
N VAL A 321 -25.79 8.25 20.93
CA VAL A 321 -25.37 8.42 19.54
C VAL A 321 -24.11 7.59 19.25
N TRP A 322 -23.13 7.59 20.17
CA TRP A 322 -21.95 6.74 20.05
C TRP A 322 -22.32 5.26 20.03
N LEU A 323 -23.21 4.83 20.92
CA LEU A 323 -23.62 3.43 21.04
C LEU A 323 -24.32 2.90 19.79
N VAL A 324 -25.11 3.74 19.09
CA VAL A 324 -25.77 3.31 17.85
C VAL A 324 -24.83 3.28 16.63
N LEU A 325 -23.66 3.91 16.71
CA LEU A 325 -22.65 3.93 15.65
C LEU A 325 -21.67 2.75 15.73
N ILE A 326 -21.33 2.27 16.93
CA ILE A 326 -20.43 1.12 17.15
C ILE A 326 -20.80 -0.13 16.32
N PRO A 327 -22.08 -0.52 16.18
CA PRO A 327 -22.47 -1.66 15.36
C PRO A 327 -21.99 -1.58 13.91
N PHE A 328 -21.86 -0.38 13.31
CA PHE A 328 -21.37 -0.24 11.94
C PHE A 328 -19.88 -0.56 11.83
N ALA A 329 -19.08 -0.16 12.82
CA ALA A 329 -17.66 -0.50 12.87
C ALA A 329 -17.46 -2.02 13.02
N LEU A 330 -18.27 -2.65 13.88
CA LEU A 330 -18.28 -4.11 14.03
C LEU A 330 -18.75 -4.83 12.77
N LEU A 331 -19.77 -4.30 12.08
CA LEU A 331 -20.28 -4.83 10.82
C LEU A 331 -19.22 -4.78 9.72
N LEU A 332 -18.54 -3.63 9.55
CA LEU A 332 -17.43 -3.46 8.61
C LEU A 332 -16.34 -4.49 8.88
N PHE A 333 -15.93 -4.61 10.15
CA PHE A 333 -14.94 -5.57 10.59
C PHE A 333 -15.35 -7.03 10.27
N ALA A 334 -16.59 -7.40 10.59
CA ALA A 334 -17.10 -8.75 10.39
C ALA A 334 -17.20 -9.13 8.90
N ILE A 335 -17.71 -8.22 8.05
CA ILE A 335 -17.83 -8.46 6.60
C ILE A 335 -16.46 -8.75 5.98
N GLU A 336 -15.44 -7.98 6.36
CA GLU A 336 -14.09 -8.17 5.84
C GLU A 336 -13.42 -9.45 6.34
N GLU A 337 -13.61 -9.81 7.61
CA GLU A 337 -13.08 -11.07 8.13
C GLU A 337 -13.75 -12.29 7.47
N VAL A 338 -15.06 -12.23 7.20
CA VAL A 338 -15.76 -13.27 6.43
C VAL A 338 -15.22 -13.35 5.00
N ARG A 339 -15.02 -12.21 4.32
CA ARG A 339 -14.45 -12.16 2.97
C ARG A 339 -13.06 -12.82 2.91
N LYS A 340 -12.18 -12.49 3.85
CA LYS A 340 -10.82 -13.05 3.95
C LYS A 340 -10.85 -14.56 4.22
N LYS A 341 -11.73 -15.01 5.13
CA LYS A 341 -11.91 -16.44 5.41
C LYS A 341 -12.37 -17.22 4.18
N PHE A 342 -13.33 -16.68 3.41
CA PHE A 342 -13.81 -17.31 2.19
C PHE A 342 -12.74 -17.38 1.10
N PHE A 343 -11.93 -16.32 0.95
CA PHE A 343 -10.81 -16.30 0.01
C PHE A 343 -9.75 -17.37 0.34
N ASN A 344 -9.34 -17.46 1.60
CA ASN A 344 -8.35 -18.44 2.04
C ASN A 344 -8.87 -19.89 1.96
N PHE A 345 -10.18 -20.09 2.15
CA PHE A 345 -10.80 -21.40 1.97
C PHE A 345 -10.76 -21.86 0.51
N ARG A 346 -11.06 -20.98 -0.45
CA ARG A 346 -10.96 -21.30 -1.88
C ARG A 346 -9.54 -21.62 -2.34
N LEU A 347 -8.53 -20.95 -1.77
CA LEU A 347 -7.13 -21.23 -2.08
C LEU A 347 -6.63 -22.57 -1.54
N LYS A 348 -7.25 -23.12 -0.49
CA LYS A 348 -6.91 -24.45 0.05
C LYS A 348 -7.56 -25.61 -0.72
N LEU A 349 -8.59 -25.31 -1.52
CA LEU A 349 -9.33 -26.27 -2.34
C LEU A 349 -8.76 -26.40 -3.76
N LEU A 350 -7.91 -25.45 -4.16
CA LEU A 350 -7.13 -25.44 -5.40
C LEU A 350 -5.69 -25.84 -5.08
#